data_AF-A0A969BVY4-F1
#
_entry.id   AF-A0A969BVY4-F1
#
_cell.length_a   1.000
_cell.length_b   1.000
_cell.length_c   1.000
_cell.angle_alpha   90.00
_cell.angle_beta   90.00
_cell.angle_gamma   90.00
#
_symmetry.space_group_name_H-M   'P 1'
#
loop_
_entity.id
_entity.type
_entity.pdbx_description
1 polymer ?
#
loop_
_entity_poly.entity_id
_entity_poly.type
_entity_poly.pdbx_seq_one_letter_code
_entity_poly.pdbx_strand_id
1 'polypeptide(L)'
;MPDTVNPLEYRAELCKRILDVAARGQSCSVIGVSSSGKGNIARQLVRADVRAYCLGAEANGLWGVLVDFLHYAEPDPASFYRMFWRV
;
A
#
# COMPACT_ATOMS: atom_id res chain seq x y z
N MET A 1 -2.48 30.33 -3.17
CA MET A 1 -2.85 28.99 -2.68
C MET A 1 -1.57 28.18 -2.64
N PRO A 2 -1.23 27.45 -1.57
CA PRO A 2 -0.08 26.57 -1.66
C PRO A 2 -0.48 25.43 -2.59
N ASP A 3 0.25 25.30 -3.71
CA ASP A 3 0.21 24.13 -4.58
C ASP A 3 0.65 22.92 -3.76
N THR A 4 -0.30 22.27 -3.10
CA THR A 4 -0.10 20.93 -2.55
C THR A 4 0.03 20.00 -3.74
N VAL A 5 1.27 19.78 -4.19
CA VAL A 5 1.62 18.65 -5.05
C VAL A 5 0.98 17.42 -4.43
N ASN A 6 -0.11 16.94 -5.01
CA ASN A 6 -0.86 15.83 -4.46
C ASN A 6 0.04 14.60 -4.57
N PRO A 7 0.45 13.94 -3.46
CA PRO A 7 1.43 12.84 -3.50
C PRO A 7 1.00 11.65 -4.37
N LEU A 8 -0.24 11.66 -4.84
CA LEU A 8 -0.89 10.68 -5.69
C LEU A 8 -0.47 10.70 -7.17
N GLU A 9 0.07 11.80 -7.72
CA GLU A 9 0.43 11.83 -9.15
C GLU A 9 1.58 10.86 -9.50
N TYR A 10 2.45 10.54 -8.52
CA TYR A 10 3.52 9.58 -8.75
C TYR A 10 3.02 8.13 -8.61
N ARG A 11 2.72 7.52 -9.78
CA ARG A 11 2.30 6.11 -9.98
C ARG A 11 0.84 5.76 -9.61
N ALA A 12 -0.07 6.74 -9.63
CA ALA A 12 -1.52 6.50 -9.51
C ALA A 12 -2.02 5.33 -10.38
N GLU A 13 -1.61 5.28 -11.65
CA GLU A 13 -1.99 4.22 -12.58
C GLU A 13 -1.58 2.82 -12.12
N LEU A 14 -0.38 2.70 -11.54
CA LEU A 14 0.08 1.41 -11.02
C LEU A 14 -0.68 1.02 -9.76
N CYS A 15 -0.90 1.97 -8.84
CA CYS A 15 -1.71 1.74 -7.64
C CYS A 15 -3.13 1.31 -8.01
N LYS A 16 -3.76 1.98 -8.99
CA LYS A 16 -5.09 1.65 -9.48
C LYS A 16 -5.15 0.22 -10.03
N ARG A 17 -4.21 -0.16 -10.89
CA ARG A 17 -4.16 -1.54 -11.43
C ARG A 17 -4.02 -2.60 -10.34
N ILE A 18 -3.19 -2.35 -9.33
CA ILE A 18 -3.02 -3.28 -8.21
C ILE A 18 -4.31 -3.37 -7.38
N LEU A 19 -4.93 -2.23 -7.08
CA LEU A 19 -6.17 -2.16 -6.33
C LEU A 19 -7.34 -2.80 -7.08
N ASP A 20 -7.42 -2.66 -8.40
CA ASP A 20 -8.45 -3.31 -9.23
C ASP A 20 -8.35 -4.84 -9.14
N VAL A 21 -7.13 -5.39 -9.12
CA VAL A 21 -6.90 -6.83 -8.93
C VAL A 21 -7.31 -7.25 -7.52
N ALA A 22 -6.93 -6.49 -6.50
CA ALA A 22 -7.29 -6.77 -5.11
C ALA A 22 -8.80 -6.69 -4.87
N ALA A 23 -9.48 -5.69 -5.44
CA ALA A 23 -10.94 -5.50 -5.34
C ALA A 23 -11.73 -6.68 -5.95
N ARG A 24 -11.13 -7.38 -6.92
CA ARG A 24 -11.69 -8.61 -7.51
C ARG A 24 -11.38 -9.86 -6.69
N GLY A 25 -10.78 -9.73 -5.51
CA GLY A 25 -10.36 -10.85 -4.66
C GLY A 25 -9.16 -11.63 -5.20
N GLN A 26 -8.41 -11.05 -6.13
CA GLN A 26 -7.26 -11.70 -6.73
C GLN A 26 -5.97 -11.32 -6.00
N SER A 27 -5.00 -12.24 -6.00
CA SER A 27 -3.65 -11.99 -5.47
C SER A 27 -2.73 -11.48 -6.57
N CYS A 28 -1.80 -10.59 -6.24
CA CYS A 28 -0.77 -10.10 -7.16
C CYS A 28 0.61 -10.02 -6.49
N SER A 29 1.67 -10.05 -7.30
CA SER A 29 3.04 -9.82 -6.86
C SER A 29 3.63 -8.61 -7.59
N VAL A 30 4.29 -7.72 -6.86
CA VAL A 30 4.97 -6.54 -7.41
C VAL A 30 6.47 -6.81 -7.43
N ILE A 31 7.01 -7.06 -8.62
CA ILE A 31 8.42 -7.40 -8.83
C ILE A 31 9.13 -6.22 -9.48
N GLY A 32 10.36 -5.93 -9.05
CA GLY A 32 11.18 -4.89 -9.63
C GLY A 32 12.54 -4.80 -8.96
N VAL A 33 13.48 -4.11 -9.60
CA VAL A 33 14.86 -3.94 -9.12
C VAL A 33 14.93 -3.30 -7.73
N SER A 34 16.06 -3.48 -7.05
CA SER A 34 16.29 -2.83 -5.76
C SER A 34 16.11 -1.31 -5.87
N SER A 35 15.62 -0.68 -4.80
CA SER A 35 15.35 0.77 -4.73
C SER A 35 14.35 1.32 -5.77
N SER A 36 13.56 0.48 -6.45
CA SER A 36 12.54 0.94 -7.41
C SER A 36 11.26 1.53 -6.81
N GLY A 37 11.18 1.63 -5.48
CA GLY A 37 10.04 2.21 -4.76
C GLY A 37 8.89 1.25 -4.40
N LYS A 38 9.09 -0.08 -4.48
CA LYS A 38 8.05 -1.09 -4.17
C LYS A 38 7.45 -0.92 -2.76
N GLY A 39 8.29 -0.71 -1.75
CA GLY A 39 7.82 -0.47 -0.38
C GLY A 39 7.01 0.82 -0.24
N ASN A 40 7.34 1.86 -1.03
CA ASN A 40 6.52 3.07 -1.07
C ASN A 40 5.15 2.78 -1.68
N ILE A 41 5.08 2.02 -2.77
CA ILE A 41 3.80 1.60 -3.36
C ILE A 41 2.96 0.84 -2.32
N ALA A 42 3.55 -0.14 -1.63
CA ALA A 42 2.84 -0.90 -0.59
C ALA A 42 2.24 0.01 0.50
N ARG A 43 2.98 1.03 0.95
CA ARG A 43 2.49 2.04 1.90
C ARG A 43 1.37 2.90 1.31
N GLN A 44 1.44 3.27 0.04
CA GLN A 44 0.34 4.03 -0.59
C GLN A 44 -0.94 3.20 -0.69
N LEU A 45 -0.85 1.92 -1.07
CA LEU A 45 -2.02 1.03 -1.22
C LEU A 45 -2.82 0.86 0.08
N VAL A 46 -2.17 0.96 1.24
CA VAL A 46 -2.83 0.82 2.55
C VAL A 46 -3.42 2.12 3.08
N ARG A 47 -3.19 3.25 2.44
CA ARG A 47 -3.86 4.51 2.79
C ARG A 47 -5.30 4.55 2.27
N ALA A 48 -6.22 5.02 3.11
CA ALA A 48 -7.64 5.08 2.76
C ALA A 48 -7.94 6.11 1.66
N ASP A 49 -7.26 7.25 1.66
CA ASP A 49 -7.41 8.30 0.64
C ASP A 49 -6.94 7.83 -0.74
N VAL A 50 -5.84 7.07 -0.81
CA VAL A 50 -5.36 6.45 -2.05
C VAL A 50 -6.36 5.44 -2.60
N ARG A 51 -6.90 4.57 -1.73
CA ARG A 51 -7.94 3.61 -2.16
C ARG A 51 -9.18 4.32 -2.66
N ALA A 52 -9.66 5.33 -1.95
CA ALA A 52 -10.82 6.13 -2.36
C ALA A 52 -10.57 6.84 -3.71
N TYR A 53 -9.37 7.38 -3.91
CA TYR A 53 -8.99 8.01 -5.18
C TYR A 53 -8.96 7.02 -6.35
N CYS A 54 -8.41 5.81 -6.14
CA CYS A 54 -8.26 4.82 -7.21
C CYS A 54 -9.55 4.06 -7.55
N LEU A 55 -10.34 3.69 -6.54
CA LEU A 55 -11.50 2.79 -6.67
C LEU A 55 -12.86 3.48 -6.49
N GLY A 56 -12.90 4.72 -6.00
CA GLY A 56 -14.15 5.39 -5.67
C GLY A 56 -14.97 4.62 -4.62
N ALA A 57 -16.24 4.37 -4.90
CA ALA A 57 -17.16 3.71 -3.96
C ALA A 57 -16.75 2.26 -3.61
N GLU A 58 -16.04 1.56 -4.51
CA GLU A 58 -15.58 0.18 -4.28
C GLU A 58 -14.52 0.09 -3.17
N ALA A 59 -13.85 1.20 -2.85
CA ALA A 59 -12.86 1.27 -1.77
C ALA A 59 -13.44 0.87 -0.39
N ASN A 60 -14.74 1.06 -0.17
CA ASN A 60 -15.40 0.73 1.09
C ASN A 60 -15.43 -0.78 1.39
N GLY A 61 -15.32 -1.62 0.36
CA GLY A 61 -15.24 -3.08 0.49
C GLY A 61 -13.83 -3.60 0.76
N LEU A 62 -12.80 -2.73 0.74
CA LEU A 62 -11.40 -3.14 0.76
C LEU A 62 -10.68 -2.64 2.01
N TRP A 63 -10.16 -3.59 2.80
CA TRP A 63 -9.31 -3.28 3.95
C TRP A 63 -7.84 -3.36 3.55
N GLY A 64 -7.07 -2.34 3.95
CA GLY A 64 -5.63 -2.30 3.71
C GLY A 64 -4.87 -2.62 4.99
N VAL A 65 -4.10 -3.71 4.97
CA VAL A 65 -3.17 -4.06 6.06
C VAL A 65 -1.77 -4.16 5.44
N LEU A 66 -0.84 -3.36 5.95
CA LEU A 66 0.58 -3.50 5.59
C LEU A 66 1.23 -4.44 6.58
N VAL A 67 1.88 -5.46 6.05
CA VAL A 67 2.71 -6.39 6.82
C VAL A 67 4.16 -6.16 6.39
N ASP A 68 4.96 -5.56 7.27
CA ASP A 68 6.36 -5.25 7.01
C ASP A 68 7.29 -6.20 7.79
N PHE A 69 7.96 -7.09 7.06
CA PHE A 69 8.91 -8.05 7.63
C PHE A 69 10.35 -7.53 7.74
N LEU A 70 10.63 -6.27 7.41
CA LEU A 70 12.00 -5.74 7.39
C LEU A 70 12.75 -5.92 8.71
N HIS A 71 12.04 -5.93 9.84
CA HIS A 71 12.61 -6.15 11.18
C HIS A 71 12.22 -7.49 11.81
N TYR A 72 11.58 -8.39 11.04
CA TYR A 72 11.09 -9.67 11.56
C TYR A 72 12.21 -10.68 11.86
N ALA A 73 13.45 -10.40 11.45
CA ALA A 73 14.59 -11.26 11.73
C ALA A 73 15.04 -11.22 13.20
N GLU A 74 14.54 -10.28 14.01
CA GLU A 74 14.78 -10.24 15.46
C GLU A 74 13.68 -11.07 16.16
N PRO A 75 14.01 -12.22 16.77
CA PRO A 75 13.03 -13.09 17.42
C PRO A 75 12.61 -12.49 18.76
N ASP A 76 11.74 -11.49 18.73
CA ASP A 76 11.08 -10.96 19.91
C ASP A 76 9.54 -10.91 19.70
N PRO A 77 8.72 -11.31 20.69
CA PRO A 77 7.26 -11.28 20.57
C PRO A 77 6.64 -9.90 20.31
N ALA A 78 7.28 -8.80 20.75
CA ALA A 78 6.85 -7.44 20.46
C ALA A 78 7.10 -7.06 18.98
N SER A 79 8.07 -7.68 18.31
CA SER A 79 8.31 -7.48 16.87
C SER A 79 7.15 -8.00 16.00
N PHE A 80 6.40 -9.02 16.45
CA PHE A 80 5.17 -9.47 15.79
C PHE A 80 4.08 -8.38 15.78
N TYR A 81 3.88 -7.68 16.90
CA TYR A 81 2.87 -6.61 16.97
C TYR A 81 3.28 -5.35 16.22
N ARG A 82 4.59 -5.04 16.19
CA ARG A 82 5.13 -3.92 15.38
C ARG A 82 4.88 -4.09 13.89
N MET A 83 4.70 -5.33 13.42
CA MET A 83 4.40 -5.66 12.02
C MET A 83 3.10 -5.00 11.52
N PHE A 84 2.14 -4.72 12.42
CA PHE A 84 0.82 -4.21 12.09
C PHE A 84 0.64 -2.70 12.35
N TRP A 85 1.61 -2.03 12.98
CA TRP A 85 1.44 -0.66 13.51
C TRP A 85 2.09 0.44 12.67
N ARG A 86 2.84 0.11 11.61
CA ARG A 86 3.42 1.13 10.71
C ARG A 86 2.44 1.47 9.59
N VAL A 87 1.54 2.42 9.84
CA VAL A 87 0.76 3.12 8.80
C VAL A 87 1.00 4.61 8.90
#